data_AF-A0A1V4USV3-F1
#
_entry.id   AF-A0A1V4USV3-F1
#
_cell.length_a   1.000
_cell.length_b   1.000
_cell.length_c   1.000
_cell.angle_alpha   90.00
_cell.angle_beta   90.00
_cell.angle_gamma   90.00
#
_symmetry.space_group_name_H-M   'P 1'
#
loop_
_entity.id
_entity.type
_entity.pdbx_description
1 polymer ?
#
loop_
_entity_poly.entity_id
_entity_poly.type
_entity_poly.pdbx_seq_one_letter_code
_entity_poly.pdbx_strand_id
1 'polypeptide(L)'
;MSGCEHKVSGSKEKVWLPYYYEGRERGLKPHPYCVECGLIKNLSSERPHTVGFFMNIVAEMAKHYKITQVQTRLIALEMERQALDDQFGLDRLQQEKLFIDMATRILNVPASVVSGLL
;
A
#
# COMPACT_ATOMS: atom_id res chain seq x y z
N MET A 1 -12.60 1.09 -1.71
CA MET A 1 -13.58 -0.02 -1.72
C MET A 1 -12.94 -1.19 -0.99
N SER A 2 -12.99 -1.18 0.34
CA SER A 2 -12.47 -2.27 1.17
C SER A 2 -13.39 -3.49 1.04
N GLY A 3 -12.84 -4.64 0.61
CA GLY A 3 -13.55 -5.93 0.62
C GLY A 3 -13.92 -6.55 -0.74
N CYS A 4 -13.31 -6.12 -1.86
CA CYS A 4 -13.47 -6.83 -3.13
C CYS A 4 -12.41 -7.95 -3.24
N GLU A 5 -12.82 -9.17 -3.62
CA GLU A 5 -11.90 -10.30 -3.85
C GLU A 5 -11.14 -10.21 -5.19
N HIS A 6 -11.41 -9.15 -5.97
CA HIS A 6 -10.83 -8.85 -7.28
C HIS A 6 -10.97 -9.95 -8.32
N LYS A 7 -12.01 -9.83 -9.15
CA LYS A 7 -12.19 -10.68 -10.33
C LYS A 7 -11.52 -10.08 -11.56
N VAL A 8 -10.42 -10.67 -11.99
CA VAL A 8 -9.59 -10.16 -13.11
C VAL A 8 -10.35 -10.20 -14.44
N SER A 9 -10.27 -9.11 -15.21
CA SER A 9 -10.83 -9.00 -16.56
C SER A 9 -10.24 -10.01 -17.56
N GLY A 10 -11.01 -10.31 -18.60
CA GLY A 10 -10.62 -11.25 -19.65
C GLY A 10 -9.42 -10.76 -20.48
N SER A 11 -8.79 -11.68 -21.23
CA SER A 11 -7.58 -11.37 -22.01
C SER A 11 -7.78 -10.29 -23.09
N LYS A 12 -9.01 -10.09 -23.57
CA LYS A 12 -9.42 -9.07 -24.54
C LYS A 12 -9.93 -7.77 -23.91
N GLU A 13 -10.22 -7.77 -22.61
CA GLU A 13 -10.79 -6.65 -21.86
C GLU A 13 -9.70 -6.01 -21.01
N LYS A 14 -8.91 -5.13 -21.63
CA LYS A 14 -7.78 -4.47 -20.98
C LYS A 14 -7.77 -2.98 -21.29
N VAL A 15 -7.28 -2.21 -20.32
CA VAL A 15 -7.09 -0.77 -20.46
C VAL A 15 -5.62 -0.50 -20.72
N TRP A 16 -5.30 0.29 -21.74
CA TRP A 16 -3.93 0.71 -22.02
C TRP A 16 -3.56 1.88 -21.15
N LEU A 17 -2.59 1.69 -20.26
CA LEU A 17 -2.14 2.70 -19.31
C LEU A 17 -0.61 2.73 -19.25
N PRO A 18 -0.02 3.86 -18.81
CA PRO A 18 1.40 3.94 -18.54
C PRO A 18 1.83 2.87 -17.54
N TYR A 19 2.94 2.21 -17.83
CA TYR A 19 3.56 1.28 -16.91
C TYR A 19 4.95 1.78 -16.49
N TYR A 20 5.29 1.48 -15.24
CA TYR A 20 6.53 1.89 -14.62
C TYR A 20 7.39 0.66 -14.33
N TYR A 21 8.70 0.83 -14.48
CA TYR A 21 9.69 -0.17 -14.09
C TYR A 21 10.85 0.55 -13.40
N GLU A 22 11.15 0.16 -12.16
CA GLU A 22 12.16 0.82 -11.32
C GLU A 22 11.95 2.34 -11.23
N GLY A 23 10.71 2.76 -11.02
CA GLY A 23 10.33 4.18 -10.88
C GLY A 23 10.37 5.01 -12.17
N ARG A 24 10.64 4.41 -13.33
CA ARG A 24 10.64 5.10 -14.64
C ARG A 24 9.48 4.66 -15.51
N GLU A 25 8.81 5.61 -16.13
CA GLU A 25 7.79 5.33 -17.15
C GLU A 25 8.45 4.66 -18.37
N ARG A 26 7.84 3.58 -18.87
CA ARG A 26 8.36 2.79 -19.99
C ARG A 26 7.41 2.74 -21.19
N GLY A 27 6.34 3.54 -21.18
CA GLY A 27 5.30 3.58 -22.20
C GLY A 27 4.00 2.91 -21.74
N LEU A 28 3.17 2.48 -22.69
CA LEU A 28 1.86 1.89 -22.41
C LEU A 28 1.92 0.36 -22.40
N LYS A 29 1.21 -0.26 -21.45
CA LYS A 29 1.00 -1.71 -21.39
C LYS A 29 -0.50 -1.98 -21.22
N PRO A 30 -1.03 -3.16 -21.60
CA PRO A 30 -2.42 -3.46 -21.33
C PRO A 30 -2.59 -3.96 -19.89
N HIS A 31 -3.29 -3.19 -19.06
CA HIS A 31 -3.61 -3.50 -17.67
C HIS A 31 -4.94 -4.24 -17.56
N PRO A 32 -4.97 -5.40 -16.88
CA PRO A 32 -6.20 -5.98 -16.40
C PRO A 32 -6.86 -5.05 -15.37
N TYR A 33 -8.16 -5.19 -15.19
CA TYR A 33 -8.90 -4.51 -14.13
C TYR A 33 -9.83 -5.50 -13.44
N CYS A 34 -10.33 -5.14 -12.27
CA CYS A 34 -11.36 -5.90 -11.59
C CYS A 34 -12.71 -5.61 -12.24
N VAL A 35 -13.40 -6.64 -12.73
CA VAL A 35 -14.72 -6.48 -13.38
C VAL A 35 -15.84 -6.12 -12.39
N GLU A 36 -15.59 -6.23 -11.09
CA GLU A 36 -16.57 -5.95 -10.03
C GLU A 36 -16.43 -4.53 -9.48
N CYS A 37 -15.20 -4.09 -9.16
CA CYS A 37 -14.95 -2.78 -8.54
C CYS A 37 -14.30 -1.77 -9.49
N GLY A 38 -13.88 -2.18 -10.69
CA GLY A 38 -13.23 -1.32 -11.69
C GLY A 38 -11.78 -0.96 -11.37
N LEU A 39 -11.22 -1.45 -10.25
CA LEU A 39 -9.83 -1.19 -9.88
C LEU A 39 -8.88 -1.72 -10.96
N ILE A 40 -7.85 -0.96 -11.31
CA ILE A 40 -6.85 -1.36 -12.30
C ILE A 40 -5.74 -2.14 -11.60
N LYS A 41 -5.35 -3.26 -12.18
CA LYS A 41 -4.27 -4.09 -11.65
C LYS A 41 -2.93 -3.36 -11.78
N ASN A 42 -2.18 -3.32 -10.70
CA ASN A 42 -0.78 -2.89 -10.73
C ASN A 42 0.08 -3.93 -11.48
N LEU A 43 0.96 -3.47 -12.36
CA LEU A 43 1.84 -4.32 -13.17
C LEU A 43 3.30 -4.33 -12.66
N SER A 44 3.56 -3.70 -11.51
CA SER A 44 4.86 -3.70 -10.86
C SER A 44 5.32 -5.13 -10.56
N SER A 45 6.63 -5.35 -10.69
CA SER A 45 7.27 -6.61 -10.30
C SER A 45 7.50 -6.71 -8.79
N GLU A 46 7.42 -5.58 -8.07
CA GLU A 46 7.68 -5.54 -6.64
C GLU A 46 6.50 -6.09 -5.85
N ARG A 47 6.79 -7.00 -4.92
CA ARG A 47 5.76 -7.58 -4.07
C ARG A 47 5.40 -6.62 -2.94
N PRO A 48 4.11 -6.31 -2.76
CA PRO A 48 3.65 -5.53 -1.63
C PRO A 48 3.92 -6.24 -0.29
N HIS A 49 4.13 -5.48 0.77
CA HIS A 49 4.26 -5.97 2.14
C HIS A 49 2.91 -6.36 2.73
N THR A 50 2.94 -7.25 3.73
CA THR A 50 1.76 -7.60 4.53
C THR A 50 1.50 -6.53 5.59
N VAL A 51 0.27 -6.43 6.09
CA VAL A 51 -0.06 -5.59 7.26
C VAL A 51 0.83 -5.93 8.46
N GLY A 52 1.17 -7.22 8.64
CA GLY A 52 2.07 -7.66 9.72
C GLY A 52 3.47 -7.04 9.66
N PHE A 53 4.00 -6.81 8.46
CA PHE A 53 5.28 -6.11 8.28
C PHE A 53 5.21 -4.68 8.84
N PHE A 54 4.16 -3.92 8.47
CA PHE A 54 3.96 -2.56 8.97
C PHE A 54 3.70 -2.52 10.48
N MET A 55 2.97 -3.50 11.02
CA MET A 55 2.78 -3.62 12.47
C MET A 55 4.08 -3.88 13.23
N ASN A 56 5.02 -4.64 12.65
CA ASN A 56 6.34 -4.83 13.24
C ASN A 56 7.14 -3.53 13.28
N ILE A 57 7.01 -2.67 12.26
CA ILE A 57 7.63 -1.33 12.27
C ILE A 57 7.04 -0.48 13.40
N VAL A 58 5.71 -0.48 13.57
CA VAL A 58 5.08 0.25 14.70
C VAL A 58 5.59 -0.28 16.04
N ALA A 59 5.75 -1.60 16.18
CA ALA A 59 6.30 -2.22 17.39
C ALA A 59 7.77 -1.84 17.63
N GLU A 60 8.58 -1.75 16.57
CA GLU A 60 9.97 -1.28 16.66
C GLU A 60 10.04 0.19 17.09
N MET A 61 9.21 1.05 16.48
CA MET A 61 9.11 2.45 16.87
C MET A 61 8.67 2.62 18.33
N ALA A 62 7.78 1.76 18.83
CA ALA A 62 7.32 1.82 20.22
C ALA A 62 8.43 1.59 21.25
N LYS A 63 9.58 1.01 20.85
CA LYS A 63 10.76 0.88 21.73
C LYS A 63 11.47 2.21 21.97
N HIS A 64 11.35 3.15 21.03
CA HIS A 64 12.07 4.43 21.03
C HIS A 64 11.17 5.64 21.22
N TYR A 65 9.89 5.51 20.89
CA TYR A 65 8.89 6.56 20.96
C TYR A 65 7.75 6.17 21.90
N LYS A 66 7.16 7.15 22.59
CA LYS A 66 5.98 6.94 23.42
C LYS A 66 4.74 6.71 22.56
N ILE A 67 4.62 5.49 22.03
CA ILE A 67 3.45 5.05 21.24
C ILE A 67 2.46 4.37 22.17
N THR A 68 1.24 4.92 22.22
CA THR A 68 0.16 4.36 23.02
C THR A 68 -0.55 3.23 22.26
N GLN A 69 -1.18 2.31 23.01
CA GLN A 69 -2.03 1.27 22.42
C GLN A 69 -3.14 1.84 21.53
N VAL A 70 -3.67 3.02 21.89
CA VAL A 70 -4.68 3.73 21.08
C VAL A 70 -4.09 4.15 19.74
N GLN A 71 -2.88 4.71 19.70
CA GLN A 71 -2.22 5.08 18.44
C GLN A 71 -1.92 3.85 17.57
N THR A 72 -1.44 2.75 18.16
CA THR A 72 -1.26 1.48 17.44
C THR A 72 -2.57 1.00 16.81
N ARG A 73 -3.68 1.08 17.55
CA ARG A 73 -5.01 0.70 17.04
C ARG A 73 -5.49 1.65 15.93
N LEU A 74 -5.24 2.95 16.05
CA LEU A 74 -5.59 3.93 15.01
C LEU A 74 -4.83 3.66 13.71
N ILE A 75 -3.55 3.30 13.78
CA ILE A 75 -2.77 2.92 12.59
C ILE A 75 -3.37 1.66 11.96
N ALA A 76 -3.64 0.61 12.75
CA ALA A 76 -4.25 -0.62 12.22
C ALA A 76 -5.57 -0.37 11.49
N LEU A 77 -6.46 0.45 12.09
CA LEU A 77 -7.73 0.82 11.47
C LEU A 77 -7.56 1.66 10.20
N GLU A 78 -6.56 2.53 10.16
CA GLU A 78 -6.24 3.34 8.98
C GLU A 78 -5.71 2.47 7.84
N MET A 79 -4.83 1.50 8.13
CA MET A 79 -4.35 0.53 7.13
C MET A 79 -5.50 -0.29 6.55
N GLU A 80 -6.41 -0.78 7.38
CA GLU A 80 -7.60 -1.51 6.95
C GLU A 80 -8.51 -0.65 6.08
N ARG A 81 -8.78 0.59 6.52
CA ARG A 81 -9.62 1.54 5.78
C ARG A 81 -9.07 1.84 4.39
N GLN A 82 -7.75 1.95 4.26
CA GLN A 82 -7.08 2.20 2.99
C GLN A 82 -6.83 0.93 2.16
N ALA A 83 -7.22 -0.25 2.67
CA ALA A 83 -6.91 -1.55 2.07
C ALA A 83 -5.40 -1.66 1.75
N LEU A 84 -4.56 -1.33 2.73
CA LEU A 84 -3.12 -1.22 2.53
C LEU A 84 -2.50 -2.53 2.00
N ASP A 85 -3.07 -3.69 2.34
CA ASP A 85 -2.65 -5.01 1.85
C ASP A 85 -3.26 -5.42 0.50
N ASP A 86 -3.94 -4.52 -0.22
CA ASP A 86 -4.49 -4.81 -1.54
C ASP A 86 -3.37 -5.03 -2.59
N GLN A 87 -3.02 -6.30 -2.77
CA GLN A 87 -2.00 -6.74 -3.73
C GLN A 87 -2.43 -6.59 -5.19
N PHE A 88 -3.71 -6.29 -5.45
CA PHE A 88 -4.19 -6.11 -6.82
C PHE A 88 -3.89 -4.71 -7.33
N GLY A 89 -4.22 -3.68 -6.55
CA GLY A 89 -4.12 -2.29 -6.95
C GLY A 89 -2.85 -1.57 -6.50
N LEU A 90 -2.22 -2.00 -5.40
CA LEU A 90 -1.07 -1.31 -4.82
C LEU A 90 0.24 -2.03 -5.15
N ASP A 91 1.27 -1.24 -5.47
CA ASP A 91 2.65 -1.68 -5.39
C ASP A 91 3.27 -1.34 -4.03
N ARG A 92 4.44 -1.91 -3.77
CA ARG A 92 5.21 -1.71 -2.55
C ARG A 92 5.49 -0.23 -2.26
N LEU A 93 5.93 0.54 -3.25
CA LEU A 93 6.26 1.95 -3.07
C LEU A 93 5.03 2.79 -2.69
N GLN A 94 3.88 2.49 -3.29
CA GLN A 94 2.61 3.09 -2.93
C GLN A 94 2.23 2.75 -1.49
N GLN A 95 2.32 1.48 -1.09
CA GLN A 95 2.06 1.08 0.30
C GLN A 95 2.97 1.80 1.30
N GLU A 96 4.28 1.83 1.04
CA GLU A 96 5.26 2.49 1.89
C GLU A 96 4.94 3.97 2.07
N LYS A 97 4.59 4.68 0.98
CA LYS A 97 4.17 6.08 1.05
C LYS A 97 2.91 6.29 1.88
N LEU A 98 1.89 5.45 1.68
CA LEU A 98 0.65 5.51 2.46
C LEU A 98 0.94 5.25 3.95
N PHE A 99 1.79 4.27 4.26
CA PHE A 99 2.20 3.95 5.62
C PHE A 99 2.98 5.08 6.28
N ILE A 100 3.95 5.68 5.58
CA ILE A 100 4.70 6.84 6.08
C ILE A 100 3.75 8.00 6.41
N ASP A 101 2.81 8.33 5.52
CA ASP A 101 1.83 9.40 5.76
C ASP A 101 1.01 9.15 7.04
N MET A 102 0.41 7.96 7.16
CA MET A 102 -0.44 7.64 8.31
C MET A 102 0.36 7.58 9.61
N ALA A 103 1.55 6.99 9.61
CA ALA A 103 2.38 6.86 10.79
C ALA A 103 2.90 8.23 11.25
N THR A 104 3.38 9.07 10.33
CA THR A 104 3.83 10.44 10.62
C THR A 104 2.70 11.25 11.25
N ARG A 105 1.49 11.18 10.70
CA ARG A 105 0.32 11.92 11.18
C ARG A 105 -0.21 11.42 12.53
N ILE A 106 -0.31 10.11 12.74
CA ILE A 106 -0.90 9.54 13.96
C ILE A 106 0.10 9.53 15.13
N LEU A 107 1.38 9.27 14.85
CA LEU A 107 2.43 9.21 15.86
C LEU A 107 3.07 10.56 16.13
N ASN A 108 2.83 11.54 15.26
CA ASN A 108 3.45 12.87 15.32
C ASN A 108 4.99 12.79 15.34
N VAL A 109 5.56 12.03 14.41
CA VAL A 109 7.01 11.86 14.23
C VAL A 109 7.43 12.25 12.82
N PRO A 110 8.70 12.67 12.60
CA PRO A 110 9.17 12.98 11.26
C PRO A 110 9.12 11.77 10.32
N ALA A 111 8.79 11.99 9.04
CA ALA A 111 8.75 10.94 8.02
C ALA A 111 10.08 10.19 7.87
N SER A 112 11.22 10.85 8.13
CA SER A 112 12.55 10.24 8.11
C SER A 112 12.73 9.14 9.16
N VAL A 113 12.02 9.22 10.29
CA VAL A 113 12.04 8.19 11.34
C VAL A 113 11.36 6.92 10.83
N VAL A 114 10.20 7.06 10.17
CA VAL A 114 9.44 5.93 9.64
C VAL A 114 10.15 5.33 8.43
N SER A 115 10.66 6.18 7.53
CA SER A 115 11.34 5.76 6.30
C SER A 115 12.65 5.01 6.57
N GLY A 116 13.32 5.29 7.70
CA GLY A 116 14.54 4.58 8.09
C GLY A 116 14.34 3.13 8.54
N LEU A 117 13.08 2.68 8.65
CA LEU A 117 12.70 1.33 9.09
C LEU A 117 12.04 0.49 7.98
N LEU A 118 11.95 1.04 6.76
CA LEU A 118 11.43 0.37 5.56
C LEU A 118 12.58 -0.18 4.71
#